data_AF-A0A7Y5U9H8-F1
#
_entry.id   AF-A0A7Y5U9H8-F1
#
_cell.length_a   1.000
_cell.length_b   1.000
_cell.length_c   1.000
_cell.angle_alpha   90.00
_cell.angle_beta   90.00
_cell.angle_gamma   90.00
#
_symmetry.space_group_name_H-M   'P 1'
#
loop_
_entity.id
_entity.type
_entity.pdbx_description
1 polymer ?
#
loop_
_entity_poly.entity_id
_entity_poly.type
_entity_poly.pdbx_seq_one_letter_code
_entity_poly.pdbx_strand_id
1 'polypeptide(L)'
;MPKHVLLSGETLEYPRPTDAVAAYLARLSAAVGDPTIDEHRFIELVYSPNNPLLDPNIMPGRGTVTKAVLADPTYHVMQDLLGRKRVALGTLDMDKVRARYSLTVKEAAERAGVHESAIRQAIAAHRLSSVKDGTRHMLDPAQVDAFKPSTTGHAAPLEIVHGSVPGKRLFIKHDGNLKLAPGDWGELGPVPREARHSRLERWTKVAVIAGTKEDARFWELAPGSDVQTIGFEPFAVHGRFKVVRQINNTQQARQAFKDSEGARSSDVVLELSHPVQVVKRTKQSAG
;
A
#
# COMPACT_ATOMS: atom_id res chain seq x y z
N MET A 1 -12.58 -2.44 24.35
CA MET A 1 -11.57 -1.38 24.12
C MET A 1 -12.15 -0.06 24.61
N PRO A 2 -11.38 0.77 25.34
CA PRO A 2 -11.80 2.14 25.66
C PRO A 2 -12.19 2.94 24.41
N LYS A 3 -13.12 3.89 24.58
CA LYS A 3 -13.58 4.80 23.52
C LYS A 3 -13.40 6.24 23.98
N HIS A 4 -12.94 7.11 23.10
CA HIS A 4 -12.75 8.54 23.34
C HIS A 4 -13.36 9.35 22.21
N VAL A 5 -14.18 10.36 22.52
CA VAL A 5 -14.77 11.25 21.50
C VAL A 5 -13.86 12.45 21.34
N LEU A 6 -13.31 12.63 20.14
CA LEU A 6 -12.43 13.74 19.78
C LEU A 6 -13.24 15.04 19.60
N LEU A 7 -12.56 16.19 19.64
CA LEU A 7 -13.12 17.51 19.32
C LEU A 7 -13.68 17.57 17.89
N SER A 8 -13.15 16.74 16.99
CA SER A 8 -13.68 16.54 15.64
C SER A 8 -15.05 15.84 15.62
N GLY A 9 -15.51 15.28 16.75
CA GLY A 9 -16.72 14.45 16.82
C GLY A 9 -16.49 12.98 16.44
N GLU A 10 -15.28 12.60 16.03
CA GLU A 10 -14.91 11.21 15.80
C GLU A 10 -14.77 10.43 17.11
N THR A 11 -15.26 9.20 17.12
CA THR A 11 -15.06 8.26 18.23
C THR A 11 -13.85 7.41 17.92
N LEU A 12 -12.79 7.58 18.71
CA LEU A 12 -11.58 6.79 18.63
C LEU A 12 -11.65 5.61 19.59
N GLU A 13 -11.44 4.41 19.08
CA GLU A 13 -11.23 3.21 19.89
C GLU A 13 -9.73 2.95 20.00
N TYR A 14 -9.25 2.69 21.22
CA TYR A 14 -7.83 2.48 21.47
C TYR A 14 -7.60 1.27 22.38
N PRO A 15 -6.40 0.64 22.35
CA PRO A 15 -6.07 -0.44 23.25
C PRO A 15 -6.23 -0.02 24.72
N ARG A 16 -6.48 -0.98 25.62
CA ARG A 16 -6.46 -0.65 27.05
C ARG A 16 -5.04 -0.17 27.41
N PRO A 17 -4.87 1.09 27.87
CA PRO A 17 -3.55 1.61 28.21
C PRO A 17 -2.98 0.86 29.41
N THR A 18 -1.66 0.84 29.54
CA THR A 18 -0.99 0.42 30.78
C THR A 18 -1.36 1.37 31.92
N ASP A 19 -1.21 0.94 33.18
CA ASP A 19 -1.56 1.77 34.34
C ASP A 19 -0.79 3.10 34.34
N ALA A 20 0.48 3.09 33.91
CA ALA A 20 1.29 4.31 33.80
C ALA A 20 0.73 5.28 32.75
N VAL A 21 0.34 4.77 31.57
CA VAL A 21 -0.27 5.58 30.51
C VAL A 21 -1.65 6.08 30.94
N ALA A 22 -2.46 5.24 31.58
CA ALA A 22 -3.78 5.61 32.08
C ALA A 22 -3.70 6.74 33.13
N ALA A 23 -2.79 6.61 34.11
CA ALA A 23 -2.56 7.64 35.12
C ALA A 23 -2.06 8.95 34.49
N TYR A 24 -1.19 8.86 33.48
CA TYR A 24 -0.69 10.02 32.77
C TYR A 24 -1.79 10.74 31.97
N LEU A 25 -2.64 10.00 31.25
CA LEU A 25 -3.81 10.57 30.55
C LEU A 25 -4.82 11.20 31.52
N ALA A 26 -5.06 10.58 32.68
CA ALA A 26 -5.92 11.15 33.71
C ALA A 26 -5.38 12.49 34.23
N ARG A 27 -4.06 12.58 34.45
CA ARG A 27 -3.39 13.83 34.83
C ARG A 27 -3.52 14.91 33.75
N LEU A 28 -3.33 14.57 32.47
CA LEU A 28 -3.54 15.51 31.37
C LEU A 28 -4.99 15.98 31.31
N SER A 29 -5.96 15.07 31.46
CA SER A 29 -7.37 15.40 31.47
C SER A 29 -7.72 16.40 32.59
N ALA A 30 -7.20 16.19 33.80
CA ALA A 30 -7.36 17.14 34.91
C ALA A 30 -6.76 18.52 34.58
N ALA A 31 -5.56 18.56 33.99
CA ALA A 31 -4.87 19.80 33.61
C ALA A 31 -5.57 20.59 32.49
N VAL A 32 -6.44 19.96 31.69
CA VAL A 32 -7.28 20.66 30.70
C VAL A 32 -8.19 21.67 31.39
N GLY A 33 -8.85 21.26 32.48
CA GLY A 33 -9.80 22.09 33.22
C GLY A 33 -9.17 23.08 34.21
N ASP A 34 -7.86 22.99 34.46
CA ASP A 34 -7.16 23.86 35.41
C ASP A 34 -6.79 25.21 34.77
N PRO A 35 -7.39 26.34 35.19
CA PRO A 35 -7.11 27.65 34.60
C PRO A 35 -5.72 28.19 34.96
N THR A 36 -5.04 27.62 35.97
CA THR A 36 -3.69 28.05 36.39
C THR A 36 -2.58 27.50 35.49
N ILE A 37 -2.92 26.51 34.65
CA ILE A 37 -2.04 25.94 33.65
C ILE A 37 -2.32 26.64 32.32
N ASP A 38 -1.37 27.41 31.82
CA ASP A 38 -1.43 28.00 30.48
C ASP A 38 -1.11 26.97 29.38
N GLU A 39 -1.19 27.38 28.11
CA GLU A 39 -0.91 26.48 26.98
C GLU A 39 0.54 25.97 27.01
N HIS A 40 1.51 26.84 27.32
CA HIS A 40 2.92 26.50 27.30
C HIS A 40 3.24 25.39 28.31
N ARG A 41 2.81 25.55 29.57
CA ARG A 41 2.97 24.55 30.63
C ARG A 41 2.28 23.24 30.28
N PHE A 42 1.12 23.31 29.61
CA PHE A 42 0.43 22.10 29.17
C PHE A 42 1.22 21.38 28.06
N ILE A 43 1.81 22.10 27.10
CA ILE A 43 2.69 21.54 26.07
C ILE A 43 3.94 20.92 26.70
N GLU A 44 4.57 21.58 27.67
CA GLU A 44 5.71 21.02 28.41
C GLU A 44 5.32 19.73 29.14
N LEU A 45 4.14 19.69 29.75
CA LEU A 45 3.62 18.49 30.39
C LEU A 45 3.48 17.36 29.37
N VAL A 46 2.83 17.63 28.23
CA VAL A 46 2.60 16.67 27.12
C VAL A 46 3.91 16.13 26.54
N TYR A 47 4.91 16.97 26.31
CA TYR A 47 6.19 16.54 25.74
C TYR A 47 7.28 16.29 26.79
N SER A 48 6.90 16.16 28.07
CA SER A 48 7.85 15.89 29.14
C SER A 48 8.53 14.52 28.96
N PRO A 49 9.75 14.34 29.46
CA PRO A 49 10.42 13.03 29.47
C PRO A 49 9.67 11.99 30.32
N ASN A 50 8.74 12.44 31.17
CA ASN A 50 7.88 11.60 32.00
C ASN A 50 6.62 11.11 31.25
N ASN A 51 6.46 11.42 29.96
CA ASN A 51 5.36 10.90 29.16
C ASN A 51 5.66 9.44 28.73
N PRO A 52 4.91 8.44 29.24
CA PRO A 52 5.14 7.04 28.92
C PRO A 52 4.80 6.67 27.47
N LEU A 53 4.15 7.56 26.70
CA LEU A 53 3.85 7.35 25.28
C LEU A 53 4.99 7.80 24.35
N LEU A 54 5.92 8.62 24.82
CA LEU A 54 6.95 9.24 23.97
C LEU A 54 8.29 8.54 24.17
N ASP A 55 9.16 8.61 23.16
CA ASP A 55 10.53 8.12 23.28
C ASP A 55 11.43 9.18 23.93
N PRO A 56 11.95 8.97 25.15
CA PRO A 56 12.79 9.95 25.84
C PRO A 56 14.25 9.94 25.36
N ASN A 57 14.67 8.94 24.57
CA ASN A 57 16.09 8.73 24.25
C ASN A 57 16.54 9.50 23.00
N ILE A 58 15.61 9.91 22.14
CA ILE A 58 15.93 10.57 20.87
C ILE A 58 16.31 12.04 21.08
N MET A 59 15.70 12.72 22.05
CA MET A 59 15.96 14.12 22.35
C MET A 59 16.13 14.32 23.87
N PRO A 60 17.33 14.69 24.35
CA PRO A 60 17.56 14.93 25.77
C PRO A 60 16.58 15.97 26.34
N GLY A 61 15.91 15.63 27.44
CA GLY A 61 14.99 16.52 28.15
C GLY A 61 13.59 16.62 27.54
N ARG A 62 13.29 15.93 26.43
CA ARG A 62 11.96 15.97 25.80
C ARG A 62 11.55 14.62 25.21
N GLY A 63 10.29 14.25 25.42
CA GLY A 63 9.71 13.11 24.73
C GLY A 63 9.58 13.36 23.23
N THR A 64 10.03 12.42 22.41
CA THR A 64 9.97 12.50 20.95
C THR A 64 8.84 11.63 20.39
N VAL A 65 8.13 12.17 19.41
CA VAL A 65 7.08 11.44 18.67
C VAL A 65 7.74 10.66 17.54
N THR A 66 7.84 9.34 17.71
CA THR A 66 8.32 8.46 16.64
C THR A 66 7.18 8.06 15.71
N LYS A 67 7.50 7.40 14.59
CA LYS A 67 6.50 6.81 13.70
C LYS A 67 5.60 5.80 14.42
N ALA A 68 6.15 5.05 15.38
CA ALA A 68 5.38 4.08 16.16
C ALA A 68 4.41 4.77 17.12
N VAL A 69 4.86 5.84 17.79
CA VAL A 69 4.01 6.67 18.65
C VAL A 69 2.88 7.32 17.86
N LEU A 70 3.17 7.86 16.69
CA LEU A 70 2.17 8.46 15.82
C LEU A 70 1.11 7.45 15.35
N ALA A 71 1.46 6.17 15.26
CA ALA A 71 0.54 5.11 14.88
C ALA A 71 -0.28 4.57 16.06
N ASP A 72 0.04 4.94 17.31
CA ASP A 72 -0.70 4.52 18.50
C ASP A 72 -1.95 5.41 18.68
N PRO A 73 -3.17 4.84 18.65
CA PRO A 73 -4.41 5.59 18.90
C PRO A 73 -4.40 6.37 20.22
N THR A 74 -3.70 5.88 21.24
CA THR A 74 -3.60 6.53 22.56
C THR A 74 -2.90 7.90 22.46
N TYR A 75 -1.97 8.06 21.52
CA TYR A 75 -1.32 9.34 21.25
C TYR A 75 -2.31 10.38 20.68
N HIS A 76 -3.29 9.96 19.88
CA HIS A 76 -4.32 10.85 19.36
C HIS A 76 -5.30 11.33 20.45
N VAL A 77 -5.56 10.51 21.48
CA VAL A 77 -6.30 10.96 22.68
C VAL A 77 -5.54 12.09 23.37
N MET A 78 -4.23 11.96 23.50
CA MET A 78 -3.39 13.02 24.08
C MET A 78 -3.39 14.31 23.24
N GLN A 79 -3.30 14.20 21.91
CA GLN A 79 -3.40 15.36 21.02
C GLN A 79 -4.77 16.06 21.15
N ASP A 80 -5.85 15.30 21.33
CA ASP A 80 -7.18 15.86 21.57
C ASP A 80 -7.25 16.63 22.89
N LEU A 81 -6.63 16.14 23.96
CA LEU A 81 -6.55 16.86 25.23
C LEU A 81 -5.82 18.22 25.08
N LEU A 82 -4.76 18.28 24.26
CA LEU A 82 -4.12 19.56 23.93
C LEU A 82 -5.08 20.50 23.18
N GLY A 83 -5.84 19.98 22.22
CA GLY A 83 -6.89 20.75 21.55
C GLY A 83 -7.93 21.29 22.54
N ARG A 84 -8.41 20.43 23.46
CA ARG A 84 -9.39 20.82 24.49
C ARG A 84 -8.84 21.88 25.42
N LYS A 85 -7.54 21.82 25.77
CA LYS A 85 -6.88 22.88 26.54
C LYS A 85 -6.94 24.21 25.81
N ARG A 86 -6.64 24.22 24.51
CA ARG A 86 -6.69 25.45 23.70
C ARG A 86 -8.10 26.04 23.61
N VAL A 87 -9.12 25.18 23.52
CA VAL A 87 -10.52 25.60 23.59
C VAL A 87 -10.85 26.21 24.95
N ALA A 88 -10.45 25.55 26.05
CA ALA A 88 -10.69 26.05 27.41
C ALA A 88 -10.02 27.42 27.68
N LEU A 89 -8.85 27.66 27.06
CA LEU A 89 -8.15 28.94 27.12
C LEU A 89 -8.66 29.98 26.11
N GLY A 90 -9.61 29.65 25.24
CA GLY A 90 -10.11 30.54 24.18
C GLY A 90 -9.14 30.77 23.02
N THR A 91 -7.99 30.10 23.01
CA THR A 91 -6.97 30.18 21.95
C THR A 91 -7.33 29.38 20.69
N LEU A 92 -8.29 28.45 20.80
CA LEU A 92 -8.85 27.70 19.69
C LEU A 92 -10.38 27.89 19.63
N ASP A 93 -10.83 28.53 18.57
CA ASP A 93 -12.25 28.74 18.27
C ASP A 93 -12.77 27.60 17.39
N MET A 94 -13.51 26.67 18.00
CA MET A 94 -14.01 25.49 17.29
C MET A 94 -15.05 25.82 16.23
N ASP A 95 -15.81 26.90 16.37
CA ASP A 95 -16.83 27.28 15.39
C ASP A 95 -16.15 27.81 14.12
N LYS A 96 -15.11 28.65 14.27
CA LYS A 96 -14.26 29.05 13.14
C LYS A 96 -13.54 27.86 12.50
N VAL A 97 -13.05 26.91 13.31
CA VAL A 97 -12.41 25.71 12.78
C VAL A 97 -13.41 24.92 11.94
N ARG A 98 -14.61 24.64 12.47
CA ARG A 98 -15.68 23.89 11.79
C ARG A 98 -16.17 24.57 10.53
N ALA A 99 -16.28 25.90 10.51
CA ALA A 99 -16.70 26.67 9.35
C ALA A 99 -15.80 26.47 8.11
N ARG A 100 -14.54 26.03 8.29
CA ARG A 100 -13.63 25.70 7.19
C ARG A 100 -13.88 24.33 6.57
N TYR A 101 -14.51 23.40 7.29
CA TYR A 101 -14.77 22.05 6.80
C TYR A 101 -16.08 22.03 6.01
N SER A 102 -15.98 22.21 4.69
CA SER A 102 -17.14 22.37 3.81
C SER A 102 -17.34 21.23 2.82
N LEU A 103 -16.34 20.36 2.60
CA LEU A 103 -16.43 19.30 1.60
C LEU A 103 -16.86 17.97 2.20
N THR A 104 -17.80 17.30 1.57
CA THR A 104 -18.06 15.88 1.83
C THR A 104 -16.93 15.01 1.27
N VAL A 105 -16.87 13.74 1.70
CA VAL A 105 -15.92 12.75 1.14
C VAL A 105 -16.02 12.63 -0.38
N LYS A 106 -17.24 12.67 -0.93
CA LYS A 106 -17.49 12.58 -2.36
C LYS A 106 -16.89 13.77 -3.11
N GLU A 107 -17.21 14.99 -2.68
CA GLU A 107 -16.69 16.22 -3.29
C GLU A 107 -15.16 16.31 -3.16
N ALA A 108 -14.62 15.88 -2.01
CA ALA A 108 -13.18 15.80 -1.82
C ALA A 108 -12.51 14.80 -2.78
N ALA A 109 -13.14 13.66 -3.04
CA ALA A 109 -12.63 12.65 -3.97
C ALA A 109 -12.63 13.16 -5.42
N GLU A 110 -13.72 13.80 -5.85
CA GLU A 110 -13.83 14.46 -7.15
C GLU A 110 -12.77 15.56 -7.30
N ARG A 111 -12.63 16.42 -6.28
CA ARG A 111 -11.64 17.51 -6.26
C ARG A 111 -10.20 17.03 -6.32
N ALA A 112 -9.87 15.95 -5.60
CA ALA A 112 -8.54 15.36 -5.59
C ALA A 112 -8.29 14.40 -6.79
N GLY A 113 -9.29 14.14 -7.63
CA GLY A 113 -9.17 13.21 -8.76
C GLY A 113 -8.90 11.76 -8.33
N VAL A 114 -9.47 11.33 -7.21
CA VAL A 114 -9.30 9.96 -6.67
C VAL A 114 -10.63 9.31 -6.35
N HIS A 115 -10.61 8.01 -6.08
CA HIS A 115 -11.79 7.28 -5.60
C HIS A 115 -12.10 7.62 -4.14
N GLU A 116 -13.39 7.64 -3.75
CA GLU A 116 -13.84 7.94 -2.37
C GLU A 116 -13.15 7.08 -1.30
N SER A 117 -12.87 5.81 -1.61
CA SER A 117 -12.18 4.90 -0.69
C SER A 117 -10.78 5.41 -0.31
N ALA A 118 -10.08 6.09 -1.20
CA ALA A 118 -8.76 6.66 -0.91
C ALA A 118 -8.86 7.82 0.09
N ILE A 119 -9.90 8.67 -0.03
CA ILE A 119 -10.17 9.74 0.94
C ILE A 119 -10.53 9.14 2.30
N ARG A 120 -11.42 8.13 2.35
CA ARG A 120 -11.78 7.45 3.61
C ARG A 120 -10.59 6.78 4.29
N GLN A 121 -9.71 6.14 3.50
CA GLN A 121 -8.47 5.56 4.01
C GLN A 121 -7.51 6.65 4.53
N ALA A 122 -7.42 7.80 3.84
CA ALA A 122 -6.59 8.91 4.30
C ALA A 122 -7.12 9.53 5.61
N ILE A 123 -8.44 9.62 5.79
CA ILE A 123 -9.07 10.02 7.05
C ILE A 123 -8.73 9.01 8.15
N ALA A 124 -8.97 7.72 7.92
CA ALA A 124 -8.71 6.66 8.89
C ALA A 124 -7.23 6.55 9.28
N ALA A 125 -6.31 6.88 8.36
CA ALA A 125 -4.87 6.94 8.61
C ALA A 125 -4.41 8.30 9.19
N HIS A 126 -5.34 9.18 9.58
CA HIS A 126 -5.10 10.53 10.09
C HIS A 126 -4.21 11.41 9.19
N ARG A 127 -4.19 11.12 7.87
CA ARG A 127 -3.49 11.92 6.85
C ARG A 127 -4.30 13.11 6.35
N LEU A 128 -5.61 13.02 6.47
CA LEU A 128 -6.56 14.10 6.22
C LEU A 128 -7.33 14.38 7.51
N SER A 129 -7.38 15.64 7.93
CA SER A 129 -8.25 16.03 9.03
C SER A 129 -9.70 16.02 8.54
N SER A 130 -10.60 15.53 9.39
CA SER A 130 -12.03 15.63 9.14
C SER A 130 -12.76 15.99 10.43
N VAL A 131 -13.91 16.64 10.27
CA VAL A 131 -14.87 16.88 11.34
C VAL A 131 -16.13 16.08 11.02
N LYS A 132 -16.74 15.46 12.03
CA LYS A 132 -18.04 14.83 11.88
C LYS A 132 -19.16 15.86 12.04
N ASP A 133 -20.01 15.93 11.03
CA ASP A 133 -21.31 16.59 11.08
C ASP A 133 -22.40 15.51 10.98
N GLY A 134 -22.98 15.15 12.13
CA GLY A 134 -23.83 13.97 12.27
C GLY A 134 -23.10 12.69 11.86
N THR A 135 -23.54 12.06 10.76
CA THR A 135 -22.94 10.84 10.22
C THR A 135 -21.92 11.08 9.09
N ARG A 136 -21.72 12.33 8.68
CA ARG A 136 -20.90 12.70 7.52
C ARG A 136 -19.54 13.22 7.98
N HIS A 137 -18.50 12.86 7.23
CA HIS A 137 -17.19 13.50 7.37
C HIS A 137 -17.15 14.73 6.48
N MET A 138 -16.82 15.85 7.09
CA MET A 138 -16.56 17.12 6.45
C MET A 138 -15.04 17.34 6.42
N LEU A 139 -14.51 17.79 5.27
CA LEU A 139 -13.10 18.01 5.01
C LEU A 139 -12.83 19.48 4.69
N ASP A 140 -11.65 19.94 5.07
CA ASP A 140 -11.12 21.26 4.72
C ASP A 140 -10.65 21.25 3.26
N PRO A 141 -11.20 22.11 2.37
CA PRO A 141 -10.77 22.25 0.99
C PRO A 141 -9.25 22.41 0.83
N ALA A 142 -8.60 23.21 1.67
CA ALA A 142 -7.18 23.50 1.54
C ALA A 142 -6.33 22.24 1.83
N GLN A 143 -6.79 21.38 2.75
CA GLN A 143 -6.12 20.10 3.01
C GLN A 143 -6.32 19.11 1.87
N VAL A 144 -7.51 19.08 1.26
CA VAL A 144 -7.79 18.24 0.09
C VAL A 144 -6.94 18.67 -1.10
N ASP A 145 -6.75 19.97 -1.32
CA ASP A 145 -5.87 20.49 -2.39
C ASP A 145 -4.40 20.12 -2.17
N ALA A 146 -3.95 20.16 -0.90
CA ALA A 146 -2.60 19.75 -0.53
C ALA A 146 -2.43 18.22 -0.49
N PHE A 147 -3.53 17.46 -0.53
CA PHE A 147 -3.49 16.01 -0.41
C PHE A 147 -2.91 15.39 -1.66
N LYS A 148 -1.73 14.80 -1.49
CA LYS A 148 -1.14 13.93 -2.51
C LYS A 148 -1.50 12.48 -2.17
N PRO A 149 -2.35 11.83 -2.98
CA PRO A 149 -2.64 10.42 -2.82
C PRO A 149 -1.31 9.66 -2.82
N SER A 150 -1.19 8.69 -1.93
CA SER A 150 -0.07 7.76 -1.99
C SER A 150 -0.22 6.96 -3.29
N THR A 151 0.56 7.28 -4.31
CA THR A 151 0.76 6.42 -5.49
C THR A 151 1.35 5.06 -5.09
N THR A 152 1.85 4.96 -3.86
CA THR A 152 2.47 3.80 -3.22
C THR A 152 1.46 2.77 -2.70
N GLY A 153 0.29 2.65 -3.32
CA GLY A 153 -0.47 1.42 -3.21
C GLY A 153 0.25 0.35 -4.05
N HIS A 154 0.51 -0.83 -3.49
CA HIS A 154 0.99 -1.94 -4.32
C HIS A 154 -0.02 -2.15 -5.46
N ALA A 155 0.49 -2.25 -6.69
CA ALA A 155 -0.35 -2.50 -7.85
C ALA A 155 -1.22 -3.74 -7.61
N ALA A 156 -2.45 -3.70 -8.12
CA ALA A 156 -3.30 -4.88 -8.11
C ALA A 156 -2.54 -6.06 -8.75
N PRO A 157 -2.64 -7.29 -8.19
CA PRO A 157 -1.92 -8.42 -8.75
C PRO A 157 -2.27 -8.67 -10.22
N LEU A 158 -1.29 -9.11 -11.01
CA LEU A 158 -1.54 -9.63 -12.35
C LEU A 158 -1.61 -11.16 -12.30
N GLU A 159 -2.57 -11.73 -13.00
CA GLU A 159 -2.63 -13.16 -13.30
C GLU A 159 -1.98 -13.38 -14.66
N ILE A 160 -1.02 -14.29 -14.73
CA ILE A 160 -0.15 -14.47 -15.88
C ILE A 160 -0.07 -15.94 -16.22
N VAL A 161 -0.38 -16.28 -17.46
CA VAL A 161 -0.08 -17.57 -18.07
C VAL A 161 1.06 -17.38 -19.06
N HIS A 162 2.22 -17.95 -18.76
CA HIS A 162 3.46 -17.75 -19.52
C HIS A 162 4.22 -19.07 -19.70
N GLY A 163 5.19 -19.08 -20.61
CA GLY A 163 5.97 -20.26 -20.92
C GLY A 163 6.24 -20.42 -22.42
N SER A 164 6.53 -21.65 -22.83
CA SER A 164 6.83 -21.99 -24.21
C SER A 164 6.15 -23.30 -24.60
N VAL A 165 5.40 -23.26 -25.70
CA VAL A 165 4.83 -24.43 -26.38
C VAL A 165 5.43 -24.51 -27.80
N PRO A 166 5.30 -25.63 -28.54
CA PRO A 166 5.79 -25.70 -29.91
C PRO A 166 5.30 -24.53 -30.77
N GLY A 167 6.24 -23.71 -31.26
CA GLY A 167 5.97 -22.57 -32.14
C GLY A 167 5.55 -21.27 -31.45
N LYS A 168 5.27 -21.25 -30.15
CA LYS A 168 4.78 -20.05 -29.43
C LYS A 168 5.42 -19.91 -28.06
N ARG A 169 5.73 -18.68 -27.66
CA ARG A 169 6.27 -18.37 -26.33
C ARG A 169 5.78 -17.03 -25.82
N LEU A 170 5.65 -16.90 -24.50
CA LEU A 170 5.44 -15.65 -23.79
C LEU A 170 6.37 -15.62 -22.58
N PHE A 171 7.17 -14.55 -22.47
CA PHE A 171 8.07 -14.32 -21.34
C PHE A 171 7.80 -12.96 -20.71
N ILE A 172 8.10 -12.88 -19.42
CA ILE A 172 7.97 -11.65 -18.65
C ILE A 172 9.28 -11.32 -17.93
N LYS A 173 9.55 -10.03 -17.77
CA LYS A 173 10.49 -9.48 -16.79
C LYS A 173 9.71 -8.54 -15.88
N HIS A 174 9.92 -8.66 -14.57
CA HIS A 174 9.19 -7.88 -13.58
C HIS A 174 10.08 -7.47 -12.41
N ASP A 175 9.62 -6.48 -11.66
CA ASP A 175 10.20 -6.02 -10.39
C ASP A 175 9.42 -6.50 -9.15
N GLY A 176 8.24 -7.09 -9.36
CA GLY A 176 7.38 -7.59 -8.29
C GLY A 176 7.73 -8.98 -7.77
N ASN A 177 6.81 -9.52 -6.95
CA ASN A 177 6.88 -10.87 -6.40
C ASN A 177 6.00 -11.83 -7.22
N LEU A 178 6.62 -12.70 -8.01
CA LEU A 178 5.93 -13.70 -8.81
C LEU A 178 5.76 -14.99 -8.01
N LYS A 179 4.51 -15.41 -7.83
CA LYS A 179 4.13 -16.66 -7.17
C LYS A 179 3.49 -17.60 -8.19
N LEU A 180 3.77 -18.90 -8.10
CA LEU A 180 2.99 -19.88 -8.85
C LEU A 180 1.57 -19.91 -8.32
N ALA A 181 0.59 -19.84 -9.22
CA ALA A 181 -0.82 -19.98 -8.89
C ALA A 181 -1.28 -21.41 -9.25
N PRO A 182 -2.23 -21.99 -8.51
CA PRO A 182 -2.78 -23.31 -8.83
C PRO A 182 -3.43 -23.30 -10.23
N GLY A 183 -3.37 -24.45 -10.90
CA GLY A 183 -3.52 -24.64 -12.36
C GLY A 183 -4.90 -24.44 -12.98
N ASP A 184 -5.75 -23.60 -12.41
CA ASP A 184 -6.99 -23.17 -13.03
C ASP A 184 -6.97 -21.64 -13.18
N TRP A 185 -7.19 -21.17 -14.41
CA TRP A 185 -7.24 -19.75 -14.77
C TRP A 185 -8.68 -19.24 -14.84
N GLY A 186 -9.62 -19.99 -14.24
CA GLY A 186 -11.02 -19.61 -14.10
C GLY A 186 -11.67 -19.42 -15.45
N GLU A 187 -12.11 -18.19 -15.73
CA GLU A 187 -12.86 -17.81 -16.94
C GLU A 187 -12.08 -17.99 -18.26
N LEU A 188 -10.76 -18.10 -18.21
CA LEU A 188 -9.91 -18.20 -19.40
C LEU A 188 -9.53 -19.65 -19.76
N GLY A 189 -10.03 -20.62 -19.00
CA GLY A 189 -9.95 -22.04 -19.31
C GLY A 189 -8.67 -22.73 -18.83
N PRO A 190 -8.48 -24.01 -19.21
CA PRO A 190 -7.37 -24.83 -18.72
C PRO A 190 -6.03 -24.32 -19.24
N VAL A 191 -5.04 -24.25 -18.33
CA VAL A 191 -3.66 -23.89 -18.67
C VAL A 191 -2.96 -25.10 -19.29
N PRO A 192 -2.32 -24.97 -20.47
CA PRO A 192 -1.53 -26.06 -21.06
C PRO A 192 -0.48 -26.58 -20.09
N ARG A 193 -0.16 -27.87 -20.17
CA ARG A 193 0.79 -28.53 -19.26
C ARG A 193 2.18 -27.88 -19.27
N GLU A 194 2.57 -27.31 -20.40
CA GLU A 194 3.85 -26.65 -20.62
C GLU A 194 3.85 -25.16 -20.24
N ALA A 195 2.67 -24.60 -19.91
CA ALA A 195 2.51 -23.23 -19.45
C ALA A 195 2.46 -23.18 -17.91
N ARG A 196 2.83 -22.03 -17.35
CA ARG A 196 2.80 -21.76 -15.92
C ARG A 196 1.76 -20.68 -15.64
N HIS A 197 0.84 -20.98 -14.72
CA HIS A 197 -0.02 -19.98 -14.12
C HIS A 197 0.74 -19.31 -12.97
N SER A 198 0.81 -17.98 -12.96
CA SER A 198 1.54 -17.23 -11.95
C SER A 198 0.81 -15.93 -11.60
N ARG A 199 0.85 -15.57 -10.33
CA ARG A 199 0.33 -14.31 -9.79
C ARG A 199 1.48 -13.38 -9.45
N LEU A 200 1.51 -12.21 -10.08
CA LEU A 200 2.52 -11.19 -9.84
C LEU A 200 1.97 -10.10 -8.92
N GLU A 201 2.54 -9.99 -7.72
CA GLU A 201 2.18 -8.99 -6.71
C GLU A 201 3.24 -7.90 -6.59
N ARG A 202 2.88 -6.75 -6.01
CA ARG A 202 3.83 -5.67 -5.64
C ARG A 202 4.75 -5.21 -6.79
N TRP A 203 4.25 -5.27 -8.01
CA TRP A 203 4.98 -4.84 -9.20
C TRP A 203 4.77 -3.34 -9.46
N THR A 204 5.72 -2.70 -10.13
CA THR A 204 5.58 -1.33 -10.65
C THR A 204 5.81 -1.27 -12.15
N LYS A 205 6.53 -2.26 -12.71
CA LYS A 205 6.78 -2.36 -14.14
C LYS A 205 6.87 -3.83 -14.57
N VAL A 206 6.26 -4.13 -15.72
CA VAL A 206 6.39 -5.45 -16.36
C VAL A 206 6.71 -5.27 -17.83
N ALA A 207 7.75 -5.96 -18.29
CA ALA A 207 8.01 -6.14 -19.71
C ALA A 207 7.50 -7.52 -20.12
N VAL A 208 6.72 -7.57 -21.19
CA VAL A 208 6.15 -8.79 -21.76
C VAL A 208 6.63 -8.91 -23.19
N ILE A 209 7.10 -10.09 -23.58
CA ILE A 209 7.30 -10.43 -24.99
C ILE A 209 6.55 -11.70 -25.31
N ALA A 210 5.78 -11.69 -26.39
CA ALA A 210 5.10 -12.87 -26.91
C ALA A 210 5.34 -13.01 -28.40
N GLY A 211 5.46 -14.23 -28.90
CA GLY A 211 5.69 -14.46 -30.32
C GLY A 211 6.03 -15.88 -30.71
N THR A 212 6.35 -16.03 -31.99
CA THR A 212 6.84 -17.26 -32.61
C THR A 212 8.34 -17.13 -32.92
N LYS A 213 8.86 -18.02 -33.77
CA LYS A 213 10.22 -17.89 -34.32
C LYS A 213 10.36 -16.68 -35.26
N GLU A 214 9.28 -16.32 -35.97
CA GLU A 214 9.26 -15.33 -37.05
C GLU A 214 8.67 -13.98 -36.60
N ASP A 215 7.66 -14.02 -35.74
CA ASP A 215 6.98 -12.82 -35.22
C ASP A 215 7.22 -12.64 -33.72
N ALA A 216 7.34 -11.39 -33.26
CA ALA A 216 7.39 -11.07 -31.84
C ALA A 216 6.80 -9.69 -31.56
N ARG A 217 6.03 -9.61 -30.48
CA ARG A 217 5.44 -8.38 -29.96
C ARG A 217 5.89 -8.15 -28.53
N PHE A 218 6.18 -6.89 -28.23
CA PHE A 218 6.61 -6.45 -26.91
C PHE A 218 5.59 -5.47 -26.32
N TRP A 219 5.34 -5.60 -25.03
CA TRP A 219 4.56 -4.66 -24.24
C TRP A 219 5.32 -4.27 -22.97
N GLU A 220 5.29 -2.97 -22.65
CA GLU A 220 5.67 -2.44 -21.35
C GLU A 220 4.42 -2.05 -20.60
N LEU A 221 4.22 -2.64 -19.42
CA LEU A 221 3.03 -2.47 -18.59
C LEU A 221 3.38 -1.66 -17.34
N ALA A 222 2.48 -0.78 -16.96
CA ALA A 222 2.47 -0.10 -15.68
C ALA A 222 1.10 -0.29 -14.99
N PRO A 223 1.01 -0.06 -13.67
CA PRO A 223 -0.26 -0.13 -12.96
C PRO A 223 -1.30 0.80 -13.61
N GLY A 224 -2.53 0.30 -13.73
CA GLY A 224 -3.67 1.00 -14.32
C GLY A 224 -4.92 0.81 -13.48
N SER A 225 -5.98 1.56 -13.80
CA SER A 225 -7.29 1.44 -13.16
C SER A 225 -8.13 0.33 -13.77
N ASP A 226 -8.00 0.13 -15.08
CA ASP A 226 -8.91 -0.69 -15.87
C ASP A 226 -8.39 -2.13 -15.96
N VAL A 227 -9.31 -3.09 -15.91
CA VAL A 227 -8.99 -4.51 -16.12
C VAL A 227 -8.75 -4.71 -17.62
N GLN A 228 -7.58 -5.24 -17.96
CA GLN A 228 -7.15 -5.51 -19.33
C GLN A 228 -6.62 -6.95 -19.45
N THR A 229 -6.63 -7.46 -20.68
CA THR A 229 -6.04 -8.76 -21.03
C THR A 229 -5.18 -8.60 -22.28
N ILE A 230 -3.92 -9.01 -22.22
CA ILE A 230 -3.05 -9.18 -23.41
C ILE A 230 -2.92 -10.68 -23.67
N GLY A 231 -3.55 -11.16 -24.74
CA GLY A 231 -3.52 -12.57 -25.12
C GLY A 231 -2.53 -12.88 -26.25
N PHE A 232 -1.88 -14.03 -26.13
CA PHE A 232 -1.14 -14.70 -27.19
C PHE A 232 -1.30 -16.22 -27.01
N GLU A 233 -2.45 -16.74 -27.43
CA GLU A 233 -2.93 -18.09 -27.10
C GLU A 233 -1.83 -19.16 -27.25
N PRO A 234 -1.56 -19.97 -26.20
CA PRO A 234 -2.37 -20.14 -24.99
C PRO A 234 -1.98 -19.24 -23.80
N PHE A 235 -1.12 -18.24 -24.02
CA PHE A 235 -0.59 -17.38 -22.97
C PHE A 235 -1.39 -16.09 -22.83
N ALA A 236 -1.38 -15.48 -21.64
CA ALA A 236 -1.81 -14.10 -21.49
C ALA A 236 -1.35 -13.46 -20.18
N VAL A 237 -1.57 -12.15 -20.12
CA VAL A 237 -1.47 -11.33 -18.91
C VAL A 237 -2.82 -10.68 -18.67
N HIS A 238 -3.39 -10.87 -17.47
CA HIS A 238 -4.68 -10.35 -17.06
C HIS A 238 -4.56 -9.57 -15.75
N GLY A 239 -5.24 -8.42 -15.66
CA GLY A 239 -5.33 -7.65 -14.42
C GLY A 239 -5.48 -6.15 -14.66
N ARG A 240 -5.27 -5.34 -13.63
CA ARG A 240 -5.39 -3.88 -13.74
C ARG A 240 -4.05 -3.25 -14.12
N PHE A 241 -3.87 -3.00 -15.40
CA PHE A 241 -2.67 -2.38 -15.95
C PHE A 241 -3.03 -1.42 -17.09
N LYS A 242 -2.04 -0.63 -17.51
CA LYS A 242 -2.06 0.11 -18.76
C LYS A 242 -0.83 -0.23 -19.58
N VAL A 243 -0.99 -0.26 -20.91
CA VAL A 243 0.13 -0.43 -21.84
C VAL A 243 0.82 0.91 -22.03
N VAL A 244 2.06 1.03 -21.56
CA VAL A 244 2.89 2.24 -21.69
C VAL A 244 3.62 2.27 -23.02
N ARG A 245 4.05 1.10 -23.51
CA ARG A 245 4.74 0.97 -24.79
C ARG A 245 4.37 -0.35 -25.46
N GLN A 246 4.11 -0.33 -26.75
CA GLN A 246 3.91 -1.52 -27.57
C GLN A 246 4.79 -1.47 -28.81
N ILE A 247 5.45 -2.58 -29.15
CA ILE A 247 6.31 -2.71 -30.33
C ILE A 247 5.94 -4.00 -31.05
N ASN A 248 5.55 -3.89 -32.32
CA ASN A 248 5.13 -5.03 -33.14
C ASN A 248 6.19 -5.48 -34.17
N ASN A 249 7.32 -4.75 -34.28
CA ASN A 249 8.42 -5.17 -35.14
C ASN A 249 9.27 -6.22 -34.41
N THR A 250 9.44 -7.41 -34.97
CA THR A 250 10.13 -8.55 -34.34
C THR A 250 11.50 -8.21 -33.77
N GLN A 251 12.35 -7.52 -34.55
CA GLN A 251 13.72 -7.21 -34.13
C GLN A 251 13.71 -6.17 -33.00
N GLN A 252 12.92 -5.11 -33.14
CA GLN A 252 12.79 -4.07 -32.11
C GLN A 252 12.13 -4.61 -30.84
N ALA A 253 11.15 -5.50 -30.94
CA ALA A 253 10.48 -6.12 -29.80
C ALA A 253 11.46 -6.97 -28.98
N ARG A 254 12.29 -7.78 -29.65
CA ARG A 254 13.34 -8.58 -29.02
C ARG A 254 14.39 -7.70 -28.34
N GLN A 255 14.83 -6.64 -29.03
CA GLN A 255 15.80 -5.69 -28.48
C GLN A 255 15.22 -4.96 -27.26
N ALA A 256 14.00 -4.44 -27.37
CA ALA A 256 13.30 -3.78 -26.27
C ALA A 256 13.11 -4.68 -25.04
N PHE A 257 12.80 -5.97 -25.23
CA PHE A 257 12.70 -6.94 -24.13
C PHE A 257 14.06 -7.26 -23.52
N LYS A 258 15.13 -7.28 -24.33
CA LYS A 258 16.50 -7.47 -23.83
C LYS A 258 16.90 -6.29 -22.94
N ASP A 259 16.62 -5.06 -23.40
CA ASP A 259 17.00 -3.81 -22.76
C ASP A 259 16.11 -3.42 -21.57
N SER A 260 14.92 -4.02 -21.43
CA SER A 260 14.05 -3.72 -20.32
C SER A 260 14.66 -4.17 -18.99
N GLU A 261 14.81 -3.22 -18.07
CA GLU A 261 15.21 -3.47 -16.68
C GLU A 261 14.08 -4.19 -15.92
N GLY A 262 14.43 -5.31 -15.31
CA GLY A 262 13.56 -6.14 -14.46
C GLY A 262 14.44 -7.22 -13.87
N ALA A 263 14.60 -7.22 -12.54
CA ALA A 263 15.67 -7.92 -11.84
C ALA A 263 15.61 -9.45 -11.93
N ARG A 264 14.55 -10.04 -12.48
CA ARG A 264 14.37 -11.49 -12.59
C ARG A 264 13.66 -11.83 -13.89
N SER A 265 14.34 -12.57 -14.76
CA SER A 265 13.66 -13.31 -15.82
C SER A 265 12.95 -14.49 -15.18
N SER A 266 11.75 -14.83 -15.65
CA SER A 266 11.07 -16.08 -15.27
C SER A 266 11.85 -17.34 -15.72
N ASP A 267 12.86 -17.16 -16.57
CA ASP A 267 13.82 -18.18 -16.99
C ASP A 267 14.97 -18.32 -15.99
N VAL A 268 14.68 -18.78 -14.77
CA VAL A 268 15.69 -19.58 -14.06
C VAL A 268 15.60 -20.98 -14.65
N VAL A 269 16.45 -21.21 -15.66
CA VAL A 269 16.85 -22.54 -16.08
C VAL A 269 17.48 -23.21 -14.85
N LEU A 270 16.79 -24.19 -14.27
CA LEU A 270 17.44 -25.20 -13.44
C LEU A 270 18.37 -25.98 -14.39
N GLU A 271 19.63 -25.55 -14.49
CA GLU A 271 20.71 -26.43 -14.94
C GLU A 271 20.80 -27.57 -13.92
N LEU A 272 20.11 -28.67 -14.23
CA LEU A 272 20.37 -29.96 -13.61
C LEU A 272 21.70 -30.47 -14.15
N SER A 273 22.78 -30.01 -13.54
CA SER A 273 24.12 -30.60 -13.63
C SER A 273 24.13 -31.96 -12.95
N HIS A 274 23.63 -33.01 -13.62
CA HIS A 274 23.98 -34.39 -13.30
C HIS A 274 24.06 -35.21 -14.59
N PRO A 275 25.26 -35.66 -15.03
CA PRO A 275 25.35 -36.63 -16.11
C PRO A 275 24.79 -37.96 -15.61
N VAL A 276 23.69 -38.40 -16.22
CA VAL A 276 23.19 -39.78 -16.06
C VAL A 276 24.26 -40.71 -16.63
N GLN A 277 25.01 -41.37 -15.76
CA GLN A 277 25.80 -42.53 -16.15
C GLN A 277 24.86 -43.64 -16.60
N VAL A 278 24.86 -43.91 -17.89
CA VAL A 278 24.25 -45.11 -18.46
C VAL A 278 25.08 -46.31 -18.00
N VAL A 279 24.66 -46.95 -16.91
CA VAL A 279 25.19 -48.26 -16.51
C VAL A 279 24.67 -49.30 -17.51
N LYS A 280 25.53 -49.70 -18.44
CA LYS A 280 25.33 -50.91 -19.25
C LYS A 280 25.34 -52.12 -18.31
N ARG A 281 24.17 -52.71 -18.04
CA ARG A 281 24.08 -54.06 -17.45
C ARG A 281 24.47 -55.08 -18.52
N THR A 282 25.69 -55.59 -18.41
CA THR A 282 26.14 -56.80 -19.11
C THR A 282 25.37 -58.00 -18.53
N LYS A 283 24.64 -58.73 -19.38
CA LYS A 283 24.09 -60.05 -19.05
C LYS A 283 25.27 -61.01 -18.81
N GLN A 284 25.41 -61.52 -17.60
CA GLN A 284 26.13 -62.77 -17.36
C GLN A 284 25.16 -63.93 -17.53
N SER A 285 25.43 -64.74 -18.54
CA SER A 285 24.93 -66.11 -18.71
C SER A 285 25.55 -67.00 -17.64
N ALA A 286 24.71 -67.67 -16.83
CA ALA A 286 25.12 -68.82 -16.06
C ALA A 286 24.87 -70.07 -16.92
N GLY A 287 25.93 -70.86 -17.11
CA GLY A 287 25.84 -72.30 -17.37
C GLY A 287 25.75 -73.06 -16.06
#